data_AF-A0A936AZX8-F1
#
_entry.id   AF-A0A936AZX8-F1
#
_cell.length_a   1.000
_cell.length_b   1.000
_cell.length_c   1.000
_cell.angle_alpha   90.00
_cell.angle_beta   90.00
_cell.angle_gamma   90.00
#
_symmetry.space_group_name_H-M   'P 1'
#
loop_
_entity.id
_entity.type
_entity.pdbx_description
1 polymer ?
#
loop_
_entity_poly.entity_id
_entity_poly.type
_entity_poly.pdbx_seq_one_letter_code
_entity_poly.pdbx_strand_id
1 'polypeptide(L)' 'MEMSQLKTFRAVAETLNFTRAAERLHLTQSAVSHQIKALEEELGEPLFIGQSVA' A
#
# COMPACT_ATOMS: atom_id res chain seq x y z
N MET A 1 11.57 -7.93 1.63
CA MET A 1 11.24 -6.58 1.13
C MET A 1 11.34 -6.62 -0.37
N GLU A 2 10.26 -6.28 -1.06
CA GLU A 2 10.14 -6.33 -2.52
C GLU A 2 9.95 -4.95 -3.13
N MET A 3 10.46 -4.73 -4.34
CA MET A 3 10.35 -3.43 -5.02
C MET A 3 8.89 -3.01 -5.31
N SER A 4 8.00 -3.98 -5.49
CA SER A 4 6.55 -3.74 -5.63
C SER A 4 5.95 -3.10 -4.38
N GLN A 5 6.30 -3.60 -3.20
CA GLN A 5 5.83 -3.08 -1.91
C GLN A 5 6.26 -1.61 -1.71
N LEU A 6 7.53 -1.29 -2.01
CA LEU A 6 8.04 0.08 -1.88
C LEU A 6 7.39 1.05 -2.89
N LYS A 7 7.15 0.59 -4.13
CA LYS A 7 6.40 1.38 -5.14
C LYS A 7 4.97 1.64 -4.68
N THR A 8 4.33 0.65 -4.10
CA THR A 8 2.96 0.75 -3.57
C THR A 8 2.90 1.67 -2.37
N PHE A 9 3.83 1.54 -1.41
CA PHE A 9 3.96 2.47 -0.29
C PHE A 9 4.11 3.91 -0.77
N ARG A 10 5.04 4.17 -1.70
CA ARG A 10 5.23 5.52 -2.26
C ARG A 10 3.95 6.03 -2.93
N ALA A 11 3.28 5.21 -3.73
CA ALA A 11 2.05 5.61 -4.40
C ALA A 11 0.93 5.96 -3.41
N VAL A 12 0.73 5.14 -2.36
CA VAL A 12 -0.27 5.40 -1.32
C VAL A 12 0.08 6.65 -0.51
N ALA A 13 1.35 6.86 -0.18
CA ALA A 13 1.80 8.06 0.52
C ALA A 13 1.61 9.34 -0.33
N GLU A 14 1.80 9.26 -1.64
CA GLU A 14 1.58 10.39 -2.56
C GLU A 14 0.09 10.68 -2.81
N THR A 15 -0.78 9.66 -2.85
CA THR A 15 -2.22 9.82 -3.13
C THR A 15 -3.08 10.01 -1.89
N LEU A 16 -2.58 9.59 -0.72
CA LEU A 16 -3.32 9.45 0.54
C LEU A 16 -4.63 8.64 0.40
N ASN A 17 -4.71 7.79 -0.62
CA ASN A 17 -5.90 7.05 -0.98
C ASN A 17 -5.52 5.76 -1.74
N PHE A 18 -5.88 4.61 -1.16
CA PHE A 18 -5.58 3.28 -1.70
C PHE A 18 -6.21 3.02 -3.07
N THR A 19 -7.45 3.46 -3.29
CA THR A 19 -8.13 3.32 -4.59
C THR A 19 -7.41 4.10 -5.68
N ARG A 20 -7.05 5.37 -5.41
CA ARG A 20 -6.27 6.19 -6.35
C ARG A 20 -4.87 5.67 -6.60
N ALA A 21 -4.22 5.11 -5.56
CA ALA A 21 -2.92 4.46 -5.73
C ALA A 21 -3.02 3.23 -6.63
N ALA A 22 -4.06 2.42 -6.47
CA ALA A 22 -4.33 1.25 -7.29
C ALA A 22 -4.56 1.62 -8.76
N GLU A 23 -5.38 2.65 -9.03
CA GLU A 23 -5.59 3.18 -10.37
C GLU A 23 -4.27 3.63 -11.02
N ARG A 24 -3.43 4.38 -10.29
CA ARG A 24 -2.14 4.88 -10.78
C ARG A 24 -1.13 3.77 -11.06
N LEU A 25 -1.19 2.68 -10.31
CA LEU A 25 -0.31 1.52 -10.47
C LEU A 25 -0.88 0.47 -11.43
N HIS A 26 -2.08 0.67 -11.97
CA HIS A 26 -2.82 -0.32 -12.75
C HIS A 26 -3.00 -1.66 -12.01
N LEU A 27 -3.30 -1.56 -10.72
CA LEU A 27 -3.55 -2.68 -9.82
C LEU A 27 -4.99 -2.64 -9.29
N THR A 28 -5.43 -3.74 -8.71
CA THR A 28 -6.64 -3.73 -7.87
C THR A 28 -6.33 -3.10 -6.52
N GLN A 29 -7.34 -2.50 -5.87
CA GLN A 29 -7.17 -1.97 -4.51
C GLN A 29 -6.73 -3.09 -3.53
N SER A 30 -7.22 -4.32 -3.71
CA SER A 30 -6.83 -5.48 -2.90
C SER A 30 -5.35 -5.84 -3.05
N ALA A 31 -4.79 -5.73 -4.26
CA ALA A 31 -3.37 -5.97 -4.49
C ALA A 31 -2.50 -4.90 -3.81
N VAL A 32 -2.94 -3.64 -3.83
CA VAL A 32 -2.30 -2.54 -3.08
C VAL A 32 -2.37 -2.81 -1.58
N SER A 33 -3.56 -3.11 -1.01
CA SER A 33 -3.74 -3.49 0.39
C SER A 33 -2.77 -4.60 0.80
N HIS A 34 -2.72 -5.68 0.01
CA HIS A 34 -1.88 -6.83 0.32
C HIS A 34 -0.39 -6.50 0.32
N GLN A 35 0.07 -5.69 -0.64
CA GLN A 35 1.47 -5.27 -0.71
C GLN A 35 1.86 -4.35 0.45
N ILE A 36 0.98 -3.45 0.89
CA ILE A 36 1.21 -2.62 2.08
C ILE A 36 1.25 -3.50 3.33
N LYS A 37 0.26 -4.38 3.51
CA LYS A 37 0.19 -5.26 4.68
C LYS A 37 1.43 -6.15 4.79
N ALA A 38 1.88 -6.73 3.68
CA ALA A 38 3.10 -7.53 3.66
C ALA A 38 4.35 -6.72 4.05
N LEU A 39 4.39 -5.43 3.70
CA LEU A 39 5.48 -4.53 4.09
C LEU A 39 5.40 -4.15 5.58
N GLU A 40 4.21 -3.88 6.09
CA GLU A 40 3.97 -3.63 7.51
C GLU A 40 4.35 -4.83 8.37
N GLU A 41 4.00 -6.05 7.93
CA GLU A 41 4.36 -7.30 8.60
C GLU A 41 5.88 -7.52 8.64
N GLU A 42 6.58 -7.19 7.55
CA GLU A 42 8.05 -7.29 7.50
C GLU A 42 8.74 -6.26 8.41
N LEU A 43 8.19 -5.04 8.49
CA LEU A 43 8.74 -3.97 9.32
C LEU A 43 8.32 -4.09 10.80
N GLY A 44 7.25 -4.82 11.08
CA GLY A 44 6.68 -4.98 12.43
C GLY A 44 5.91 -3.76 12.94
N GLU A 45 5.52 -2.83 12.06
CA GLU A 45 4.82 -1.60 12.43
C GLU A 45 3.84 -1.17 11.31
N PRO A 46 2.64 -0.66 11.64
CA PRO A 46 1.75 -0.03 10.67
C PRO A 46 2.40 1.17 9.97
N LEU A 47 2.24 1.25 8.65
CA LEU A 47 2.74 2.34 7.81
C LEU A 47 1.71 3.45 7.62
N PHE A 48 0.42 3.14 7.79
CA PHE A 48 -0.67 4.09 7.67
C PHE A 48 -1.68 3.96 8.83
N ILE A 49 -2.14 5.10 9.36
CA ILE A 49 -3.08 5.16 10.49
C ILE A 49 -4.45 5.64 9.98
N GLY A 50 -5.53 5.00 10.44
CA GLY A 50 -6.90 5.48 10.19
C GLY A 50 -7.43 5.26 8.77
N GLN A 51 -6.72 4.52 7.92
CA GLN A 51 -7.24 4.02 6.66
C GLN A 51 -7.52 2.53 6.81
N SER A 52 -8.79 2.13 6.63
CA SER A 52 -9.17 0.71 6.70
C SER A 52 -8.53 -0.01 5.51
N VAL A 53 -7.38 -0.66 5.74
CA VAL A 53 -6.79 -1.62 4.81
C VAL A 53 -7.69 -2.86 4.87
N ALA A 54 -8.73 -2.88 4.05
CA ALA A 54 -9.56 -4.07 3.83
C ALA A 54 -8.77 -5.13 3.06
#